data_AF-A0A6A7C4Z1-F1
#
_entry.id   AF-A0A6A7C4Z1-F1
#
_cell.length_a   1.000
_cell.length_b   1.000
_cell.length_c   1.000
_cell.angle_alpha   90.00
_cell.angle_beta   90.00
_cell.angle_gamma   90.00
#
_symmetry.space_group_name_H-M   'P 1'
#
loop_
_entity.id
_entity.type
_entity.pdbx_description
1 polymer ?
#
loop_
_entity_poly.entity_id
_entity_poly.type
_entity_poly.pdbx_seq_one_letter_code
_entity_poly.pdbx_strand_id
1 'polypeptide(L)'
;HFHHLLRDAGPQQNYFRVERGFGDLEGVMGTLLGDVEAAGRVARRAKEVFRERYLSPAAETCYWRRLFDGWASVQGFEPELRGEGGMLRGTPFESYVIMEATEWEVPPKPRRVCVDE
;
A
#
# COMPACT_ATOMS: atom_id res chain seq x y z
N HIS A 1 -3.72 -4.53 2.66
CA HIS A 1 -4.62 -4.94 3.77
C HIS A 1 -6.11 -4.94 3.41
N PHE A 2 -6.55 -4.23 2.37
CA PHE A 2 -7.97 -4.05 2.05
C PHE A 2 -8.60 -5.12 1.14
N HIS A 3 -7.82 -6.06 0.57
CA HIS A 3 -8.32 -7.03 -0.42
C HIS A 3 -9.52 -7.86 0.04
N HIS A 4 -9.66 -8.13 1.35
CA HIS A 4 -10.82 -8.84 1.91
C HIS A 4 -12.15 -8.07 1.77
N LEU A 5 -12.09 -6.78 1.43
CA LEU A 5 -13.23 -5.92 1.16
C LEU A 5 -13.65 -5.93 -0.33
N LEU A 6 -12.84 -6.53 -1.21
CA LEU A 6 -13.18 -6.69 -2.61
C LEU A 6 -14.31 -7.72 -2.75
N ARG A 7 -15.32 -7.37 -3.56
CA ARG A 7 -16.48 -8.20 -3.87
C ARG A 7 -16.68 -8.20 -5.38
N ASP A 8 -16.50 -9.36 -6.00
CA ASP A 8 -16.61 -9.57 -7.45
C ASP A 8 -18.02 -9.90 -7.90
N ALA A 9 -18.93 -10.19 -6.97
CA ALA A 9 -20.32 -10.53 -7.29
C ALA A 9 -21.30 -10.09 -6.19
N GLY A 10 -22.58 -10.16 -6.54
CA GLY A 10 -23.71 -9.93 -5.65
C GLY A 10 -24.03 -8.45 -5.40
N PRO A 11 -24.97 -8.16 -4.48
CA PRO A 11 -25.48 -6.80 -4.27
C PRO A 11 -24.43 -5.79 -3.80
N GLN A 12 -23.28 -6.27 -3.29
CA GLN A 12 -22.18 -5.46 -2.78
C GLN A 12 -20.96 -5.44 -3.73
N GLN A 13 -21.12 -5.90 -4.98
CA GLN A 13 -20.05 -5.89 -5.97
C GLN A 13 -19.42 -4.50 -6.09
N ASN A 14 -18.09 -4.46 -6.05
CA ASN A 14 -17.30 -3.23 -6.08
C ASN A 14 -16.10 -3.30 -7.05
N TYR A 15 -15.97 -4.40 -7.80
CA TYR A 15 -15.07 -4.50 -8.94
C TYR A 15 -15.55 -5.61 -9.89
N PHE A 16 -14.97 -5.61 -11.10
CA PHE A 16 -15.12 -6.70 -12.06
C PHE A 16 -13.85 -7.54 -12.05
N ARG A 17 -14.00 -8.84 -11.81
CA ARG A 17 -12.88 -9.78 -11.85
C ARG A 17 -12.61 -10.19 -13.29
N VAL A 18 -11.33 -10.26 -13.64
CA VAL A 18 -10.82 -10.79 -14.90
C VAL A 18 -9.90 -11.96 -14.56
N GLU A 19 -9.81 -12.96 -15.42
CA GLU A 19 -8.88 -14.06 -15.27
C GLU A 19 -7.43 -13.57 -15.22
N ARG A 20 -6.58 -14.32 -14.49
CA ARG A 20 -5.15 -14.00 -14.37
C ARG A 20 -4.44 -13.89 -15.72
N GLY A 21 -4.89 -14.65 -16.73
CA GLY A 21 -4.35 -14.64 -18.09
C GLY A 21 -5.05 -13.65 -19.03
N PHE A 22 -6.04 -12.90 -18.56
CA PHE A 22 -6.83 -11.94 -19.34
C PHE A 22 -7.60 -12.54 -20.54
N GLY A 23 -7.82 -13.85 -20.57
CA GLY A 23 -8.53 -14.51 -21.66
C GLY A 23 -10.00 -14.08 -21.78
N ASP A 24 -10.61 -13.65 -20.67
CA ASP A 24 -11.99 -13.17 -20.59
C ASP A 24 -12.12 -11.63 -20.66
N LEU A 25 -11.02 -10.89 -20.81
CA LEU A 25 -11.02 -9.43 -20.74
C LEU A 25 -11.95 -8.79 -21.77
N GLU A 26 -11.92 -9.26 -23.02
CA GLU A 26 -12.78 -8.74 -24.10
C GLU A 26 -14.26 -8.92 -23.76
N GLY A 27 -14.64 -10.10 -23.24
CA GLY A 27 -16.01 -10.38 -22.81
C GLY A 27 -16.46 -9.52 -21.63
N VAL A 28 -15.59 -9.31 -20.64
CA VAL A 28 -15.84 -8.40 -19.52
C VAL A 28 -16.05 -6.97 -20.03
N MET A 29 -15.16 -6.47 -20.90
CA MET A 29 -15.29 -5.13 -21.47
C MET A 29 -16.57 -4.97 -22.31
N GLY A 30 -16.95 -5.97 -23.10
CA GLY A 30 -18.22 -5.96 -23.84
C GLY A 30 -19.43 -5.82 -22.91
N THR A 31 -19.40 -6.50 -21.76
CA THR A 31 -20.45 -6.38 -20.72
C THR A 31 -20.51 -4.96 -20.14
N LEU A 32 -19.35 -4.37 -19.82
CA LEU A 32 -19.27 -3.03 -19.23
C LEU A 32 -19.73 -1.93 -20.19
N LEU A 33 -19.39 -2.07 -21.47
CA LEU A 33 -19.79 -1.12 -22.51
C LEU A 33 -21.27 -1.30 -22.91
N GLY A 34 -21.81 -2.51 -22.77
CA GLY A 34 -23.23 -2.81 -23.05
C GLY A 34 -24.21 -2.30 -21.99
N ASP A 35 -23.79 -2.18 -20.72
CA ASP A 35 -24.60 -1.62 -19.62
C ASP A 35 -23.77 -0.68 -18.74
N VAL A 36 -23.60 0.56 -19.23
CA VAL A 36 -22.84 1.61 -18.55
C VAL A 36 -23.45 1.98 -17.20
N GLU A 37 -24.78 1.87 -17.04
CA GLU A 37 -25.45 2.14 -15.77
C GLU A 37 -25.08 1.10 -14.71
N ALA A 38 -25.05 -0.19 -15.07
CA ALA A 38 -24.56 -1.24 -14.18
C ALA A 38 -23.09 -1.06 -13.82
N ALA A 39 -22.24 -0.78 -14.81
CA ALA A 39 -20.82 -0.49 -14.57
C ALA A 39 -20.64 0.70 -13.61
N GLY A 40 -21.43 1.77 -13.81
CA GLY A 40 -21.44 2.95 -12.95
C GLY A 40 -21.87 2.67 -11.51
N ARG A 41 -22.82 1.75 -11.29
CA ARG A 41 -23.21 1.30 -9.94
C ARG A 41 -22.04 0.65 -9.19
N VAL A 42 -21.33 -0.27 -9.85
CA VAL A 42 -20.17 -0.95 -9.27
C VAL A 42 -19.03 0.05 -9.00
N ALA A 43 -18.75 0.95 -9.94
CA ALA A 43 -17.72 1.98 -9.79
C ALA A 43 -18.00 2.94 -8.62
N ARG A 44 -19.26 3.38 -8.46
CA ARG A 44 -19.68 4.21 -7.33
C ARG A 44 -19.49 3.48 -6.00
N ARG A 45 -19.86 2.20 -5.94
CA ARG A 45 -19.64 1.38 -4.74
C ARG A 45 -18.15 1.21 -4.43
N ALA A 46 -17.31 1.03 -5.45
CA ALA A 46 -15.86 1.00 -5.27
C ALA A 46 -15.36 2.29 -4.60
N LYS A 47 -15.82 3.44 -5.08
CA LYS A 47 -15.49 4.75 -4.49
C LYS A 47 -15.96 4.88 -3.05
N GLU A 48 -17.21 4.52 -2.76
CA GLU A 48 -17.82 4.56 -1.43
C GLU A 48 -17.07 3.67 -0.42
N VAL A 49 -16.72 2.44 -0.82
CA VAL A 49 -16.02 1.49 0.03
C VAL A 49 -14.57 1.91 0.24
N PHE A 50 -13.84 2.18 -0.84
CA PHE A 50 -12.40 2.38 -0.74
C PHE A 50 -12.05 3.83 -0.46
N ARG A 51 -12.24 4.73 -1.42
CA ARG A 51 -11.81 6.13 -1.31
C ARG A 51 -12.48 6.85 -0.15
N GLU A 52 -13.77 6.61 0.08
CA GLU A 52 -14.56 7.39 1.04
C GLU A 52 -14.58 6.78 2.45
N ARG A 53 -14.16 5.51 2.61
CA ARG A 53 -14.23 4.82 3.91
C ARG A 53 -12.92 4.16 4.32
N TYR A 54 -12.49 3.11 3.61
CA TYR A 54 -11.40 2.25 4.10
C TYR A 54 -9.99 2.67 3.69
N LEU A 55 -9.84 3.48 2.64
CA LEU A 55 -8.57 4.02 2.12
C LEU A 55 -8.54 5.55 2.19
N SER A 56 -9.25 6.14 3.15
CA SER A 56 -9.03 7.54 3.48
C SER A 56 -7.70 7.70 4.23
N PRO A 57 -7.03 8.87 4.18
CA PRO A 57 -5.78 9.09 4.92
C PRO A 57 -5.89 8.77 6.41
N ALA A 58 -7.03 9.10 7.02
CA ALA A 58 -7.31 8.78 8.42
C ALA A 58 -7.47 7.27 8.65
N ALA A 59 -8.19 6.57 7.78
CA ALA A 59 -8.37 5.11 7.88
C ALA A 59 -7.05 4.35 7.71
N GLU A 60 -6.21 4.75 6.75
CA GLU A 60 -4.88 4.15 6.55
C GLU A 60 -3.97 4.38 7.75
N THR A 61 -3.95 5.60 8.30
CA THR A 61 -3.18 5.91 9.51
C THR A 61 -3.67 5.07 10.70
N CYS A 62 -4.98 4.94 10.88
CA CYS A 62 -5.56 4.09 11.93
C CYS A 62 -5.20 2.61 11.75
N TYR A 63 -5.21 2.10 10.52
CA TYR A 63 -4.79 0.74 10.22
C TYR A 63 -3.33 0.51 10.65
N TRP A 64 -2.41 1.39 10.24
CA TRP A 64 -1.00 1.26 10.57
C TRP A 64 -0.75 1.34 12.08
N ARG A 65 -1.37 2.29 12.78
CA ARG A 65 -1.25 2.40 14.24
C ARG A 65 -1.65 1.09 14.92
N ARG A 66 -2.83 0.56 14.57
CA ARG A 66 -3.33 -0.67 15.17
C ARG A 66 -2.54 -1.92 14.77
N LEU A 67 -1.96 -1.93 13.57
CA LEU A 67 -1.06 -2.97 13.13
C LEU A 67 0.20 -3.00 13.99
N PHE A 68 0.84 -1.83 14.20
CA PHE A 68 2.04 -1.74 15.02
C PHE A 68 1.76 -2.06 16.48
N ASP A 69 0.65 -1.57 17.05
CA ASP A 69 0.23 -1.93 18.42
C ASP A 69 0.01 -3.44 18.58
N GLY A 70 -0.68 -4.05 17.60
CA GLY A 70 -0.93 -5.49 17.57
C GLY A 70 0.36 -6.30 17.47
N TRP A 71 1.26 -5.92 16.57
CA TRP A 71 2.58 -6.54 16.44
C TRP A 71 3.41 -6.40 17.73
N ALA A 72 3.43 -5.21 18.33
CA ALA A 72 4.17 -4.94 19.56
C ALA A 72 3.64 -5.77 20.75
N SER A 73 2.36 -6.13 20.76
CA SER A 73 1.78 -6.98 21.80
C SER A 73 2.18 -8.46 21.73
N VAL A 74 2.72 -8.92 20.59
CA VAL A 74 3.08 -10.33 20.37
C VAL A 74 4.58 -10.53 20.11
N GLN A 75 5.34 -9.46 19.89
CA GLN A 75 6.79 -9.57 19.73
C GLN A 75 7.45 -10.07 21.03
N GLY A 76 8.44 -10.96 20.90
CA GLY A 76 9.15 -11.55 22.04
C GLY A 76 10.36 -10.74 22.52
N PHE A 77 10.50 -9.50 22.09
CA PHE A 77 11.66 -8.64 22.40
C PHE A 77 11.26 -7.17 22.41
N GLU A 78 12.05 -6.33 23.08
CA GLU A 78 11.92 -4.87 23.02
C GLU A 78 12.87 -4.31 21.94
N PRO A 79 12.38 -3.54 20.96
CA PRO A 79 13.23 -2.94 19.94
C PRO A 79 14.19 -1.89 20.52
N GLU A 80 15.48 -2.03 20.24
CA GLU A 80 16.50 -1.04 20.59
C GLU A 80 16.94 -0.27 19.35
N LEU A 81 16.84 1.06 19.38
CA LEU A 81 17.26 1.93 18.27
C LEU A 81 18.79 2.02 18.12
N ARG A 82 19.54 1.78 19.18
CA ARG A 82 21.01 1.86 19.19
C ARG A 82 21.61 0.57 19.71
N GLY A 83 22.70 0.15 19.08
CA GLY A 83 23.48 -1.02 19.47
C GLY A 83 24.73 -0.63 20.24
N GLU A 84 25.64 -1.59 20.40
CA GLU A 84 26.93 -1.36 21.03
C GLU A 84 27.71 -0.23 20.32
N GLY A 85 28.38 0.62 21.11
CA GLY A 85 29.07 1.80 20.60
C GLY A 85 28.16 2.95 20.17
N GLY A 86 26.84 2.87 20.42
CA GLY A 86 25.89 3.95 20.16
C GLY A 86 25.47 4.09 18.70
N MET A 87 25.86 3.17 17.81
CA MET A 87 25.44 3.17 16.40
C MET A 87 23.96 2.78 16.26
N LEU A 88 23.26 3.35 15.28
CA LEU A 88 21.87 3.01 14.99
C LEU A 88 21.75 1.54 14.58
N ARG A 89 20.77 0.82 15.13
CA ARG A 89 20.42 -0.54 14.70
C ARG A 89 19.46 -0.43 13.52
N GLY A 90 19.93 -0.85 12.35
CA GLY A 90 19.15 -0.85 11.10
C GLY A 90 19.29 0.42 10.27
N THR A 91 18.57 0.43 9.16
CA THR A 91 18.59 1.50 8.16
C THR A 91 17.24 2.24 8.20
N PRO A 92 17.22 3.59 8.17
CA PRO A 92 15.97 4.34 8.01
C PRO A 92 15.16 3.83 6.81
N PHE A 93 13.84 3.82 6.94
CA PHE A 93 12.97 3.33 5.87
C PHE A 93 13.14 4.16 4.58
N GLU A 94 13.29 5.48 4.74
CA GLU A 94 13.50 6.44 3.66
C GLU A 94 14.80 6.16 2.90
N SER A 95 15.85 5.74 3.59
CA SER A 95 17.12 5.34 2.96
C SER A 95 16.93 4.14 2.03
N TYR A 96 16.10 3.17 2.42
CA TYR A 96 15.78 2.03 1.57
C TYR A 96 14.86 2.42 0.41
N VAL A 97 13.73 3.09 0.68
CA VAL A 97 12.67 3.29 -0.33
C VAL A 97 12.93 4.46 -1.28
N ILE A 98 13.64 5.51 -0.83
CA ILE A 98 13.93 6.70 -1.64
C ILE A 98 15.34 6.62 -2.24
N MET A 99 16.30 6.17 -1.44
CA MET A 99 17.72 6.24 -1.81
C MET A 99 18.27 4.92 -2.34
N GLU A 100 17.49 3.83 -2.25
CA GLU A 100 17.86 2.46 -2.63
C GLU A 100 19.18 2.00 -2.00
N ALA A 101 19.47 2.47 -0.79
CA ALA A 101 20.73 2.22 -0.09
C ALA A 101 20.49 1.81 1.37
N THR A 102 21.06 0.66 1.74
CA THR A 102 20.97 0.09 3.10
C THR A 102 22.27 0.29 3.90
N GLU A 103 23.38 0.51 3.21
CA GLU A 103 24.70 0.74 3.80
C GLU A 103 25.10 2.21 3.65
N TRP A 104 25.54 2.83 4.74
CA TRP A 104 25.91 4.24 4.79
C TRP A 104 27.29 4.39 5.44
N GLU A 105 28.21 5.08 4.77
CA GLU A 105 29.46 5.52 5.40
C GLU A 105 29.14 6.65 6.39
N VAL A 106 29.63 6.54 7.63
CA VAL A 106 29.52 7.58 8.65
C VAL A 106 30.91 8.20 8.89
N PRO A 107 31.10 9.52 8.74
CA PRO A 107 30.08 10.52 8.39
C PRO A 107 29.66 10.45 6.90
N PRO A 108 28.41 10.82 6.58
CA PRO A 108 27.90 10.73 5.21
C PRO A 108 28.71 11.63 4.27
N LYS A 109 29.27 11.04 3.21
CA LYS A 109 29.83 11.82 2.11
C LYS A 109 28.67 12.51 1.39
N PRO A 110 28.66 13.85 1.25
CA PRO A 110 27.64 14.52 0.47
C PRO A 110 27.69 13.98 -0.96
N ARG A 111 26.54 13.53 -1.48
CA ARG A 111 26.42 13.26 -2.93
C ARG A 111 26.78 14.56 -3.62
N ARG A 112 27.73 14.55 -4.57
CA ARG A 112 27.97 15.71 -5.44
C ARG A 112 26.62 16.06 -6.06
N VAL A 113 26.02 17.14 -5.60
CA VAL A 113 24.90 17.74 -6.32
C VAL A 113 25.54 18.16 -7.63
N CYS A 114 25.12 17.56 -8.74
CA CYS A 114 25.59 17.93 -10.07
C CYS A 114 25.29 19.43 -10.27
N VAL A 115 26.28 20.25 -9.99
CA VAL A 115 26.40 21.60 -10.54
C VAL A 115 27.60 21.47 -11.46
N ASP A 116 27.30 21.20 -12.72
CA ASP A 116 28.29 21.31 -13.78
C ASP A 116 28.62 22.81 -13.91
N GLU A 117 29.87 23.17 -13.65
CA GLU A 117 30.46 24.45 -14.07
C GLU A 117 30.87 24.40 -15.55
#